data_AF-A0A5M3Z5S2-F1
#
_entry.id   AF-A0A5M3Z5S2-F1
#
_cell.length_a   1.000
_cell.length_b   1.000
_cell.length_c   1.000
_cell.angle_alpha   90.00
_cell.angle_beta   90.00
_cell.angle_gamma   90.00
#
_symmetry.space_group_name_H-M   'P 1'
#
loop_
_entity.id
_entity.type
_entity.pdbx_description
1 polymer ?
#
loop_
_entity_poly.entity_id
_entity_poly.type
_entity_poly.pdbx_seq_one_letter_code
_entity_poly.pdbx_strand_id
1 'polypeptide(L)'
;MASSLLARKSDLLYFIFFVIHVPIIFLVDTVPLLPSWLVTDFSHTLREYYIANYHDKFFEEAAPAWFTLFIAMELVYHAPLSVWAIGALWRDHPLVPAHLLVFGVQSFVTSIACLAEVWTWDDRTTSQKQTLTSLYAPYVALGGFMALDMFLRLRGQILGKTKRE
;
A
#
# COMPACT_ATOMS: atom_id res chain seq x y z
N MET A 1 17.18 25.00 -2.17
CA MET A 1 17.01 24.36 -0.85
C MET A 1 15.76 23.53 -0.92
N ALA A 2 15.80 22.26 -0.49
CA ALA A 2 14.60 21.44 -0.38
C ALA A 2 13.59 22.15 0.54
N SER A 3 12.33 22.19 0.14
CA SER A 3 11.28 22.72 1.01
C SER A 3 11.13 21.82 2.24
N SER A 4 10.75 22.37 3.39
CA SER A 4 10.49 21.55 4.57
C SER A 4 9.35 20.57 4.29
N LEU A 5 9.47 19.32 4.74
CA LEU A 5 8.42 18.29 4.59
C LEU A 5 7.08 18.76 5.18
N LEU A 6 7.12 19.52 6.28
CA LEU A 6 5.92 20.08 6.92
C LEU A 6 5.16 21.08 6.02
N ALA A 7 5.85 21.71 5.06
CA ALA A 7 5.23 22.60 4.09
C ALA A 7 4.59 21.81 2.92
N ARG A 8 5.07 20.60 2.63
CA ARG A 8 4.56 19.72 1.57
C ARG A 8 3.51 18.75 2.14
N LYS A 9 2.28 19.23 2.34
CA LYS A 9 1.21 18.48 3.02
C LYS A 9 0.95 17.07 2.45
N SER A 10 0.88 16.93 1.13
CA SER A 10 0.70 15.61 0.49
C SER A 10 1.91 14.69 0.73
N ASP A 11 3.12 15.23 0.68
CA ASP A 11 4.34 14.44 0.90
C ASP A 11 4.48 14.02 2.36
N LEU A 12 4.03 14.87 3.30
CA LEU A 12 3.94 14.51 4.72
C LEU A 12 2.94 13.37 4.94
N LEU A 13 1.79 13.40 4.27
CA LEU A 13 0.81 12.30 4.30
C LEU A 13 1.44 11.00 3.79
N TYR A 14 2.10 11.03 2.63
CA TYR A 14 2.77 9.84 2.09
C TYR A 14 3.90 9.36 2.99
N PHE A 15 4.66 10.28 3.59
CA PHE A 15 5.75 9.94 4.50
C PHE A 15 5.22 9.20 5.74
N ILE A 16 4.18 9.73 6.38
CA ILE A 16 3.53 9.10 7.54
C ILE A 16 2.98 7.73 7.16
N PHE A 17 2.32 7.64 6.00
CA PHE A 17 1.83 6.36 5.47
C PHE A 17 2.96 5.35 5.34
N PHE A 18 4.06 5.66 4.66
CA PHE A 18 5.17 4.70 4.47
C PHE A 18 5.85 4.31 5.79
N VAL A 19 5.99 5.24 6.74
CA VAL A 19 6.55 4.94 8.07
C VAL A 19 5.68 3.91 8.81
N ILE A 20 4.36 4.03 8.74
CA ILE A 20 3.42 3.10 9.37
C ILE A 20 3.32 1.79 8.58
N HIS A 21 3.31 1.88 7.25
CA HIS A 21 3.05 0.76 6.37
C HIS A 21 4.22 -0.22 6.31
N VAL A 22 5.48 0.24 6.38
CA VAL A 22 6.65 -0.65 6.36
C VAL A 22 6.57 -1.76 7.43
N PRO A 23 6.33 -1.46 8.73
CA PRO A 23 6.10 -2.50 9.74
C PRO A 23 4.93 -3.43 9.40
N ILE A 24 3.82 -2.90 8.89
CA ILE A 24 2.60 -3.68 8.57
C ILE A 24 2.90 -4.71 7.48
N ILE A 25 3.60 -4.32 6.41
CA ILE A 25 3.97 -5.23 5.32
C ILE A 25 4.69 -6.47 5.86
N PHE A 26 5.65 -6.30 6.78
CA PHE A 26 6.44 -7.41 7.31
C PHE A 26 5.75 -8.21 8.42
N LEU A 27 4.88 -7.57 9.20
CA LEU A 27 4.24 -8.20 10.37
C LEU A 27 2.88 -8.83 10.07
N VAL A 28 2.23 -8.42 8.97
CA VAL A 28 0.87 -8.86 8.61
C VAL A 28 0.85 -9.38 7.19
N ASP A 29 1.12 -8.52 6.20
CA ASP A 29 0.76 -8.79 4.81
C ASP A 29 1.61 -9.90 4.19
N THR A 30 2.94 -9.80 4.33
CA THR A 30 3.90 -10.70 3.66
C THR A 30 4.26 -11.94 4.46
N VAL A 31 3.78 -12.06 5.70
CA VAL A 31 4.03 -13.21 6.58
C VAL A 31 3.78 -14.57 5.91
N PRO A 32 2.74 -14.77 5.07
CA PRO A 32 2.54 -16.04 4.36
C PRO A 32 3.69 -16.44 3.43
N LEU A 33 4.47 -15.47 2.95
CA LEU A 33 5.60 -15.68 2.04
C LEU A 33 6.97 -15.53 2.71
N LEU A 34 7.01 -15.06 3.95
CA LEU A 34 8.27 -14.92 4.68
C LEU A 34 8.83 -16.28 5.09
N PRO A 35 10.16 -16.47 5.03
CA PRO A 35 10.77 -17.67 5.56
C PRO A 35 10.57 -17.72 7.09
N SER A 36 10.50 -18.94 7.64
CA SER A 36 10.14 -19.16 9.05
C SER A 36 11.01 -18.42 10.07
N TRP A 37 12.26 -18.12 9.74
CA TRP A 37 13.19 -17.38 10.62
C TRP A 37 12.91 -15.86 10.68
N LEU A 38 12.10 -15.31 9.77
CA LEU A 38 11.62 -13.91 9.81
C LEU A 38 10.24 -13.80 10.45
N VAL A 39 9.53 -14.91 10.60
CA VAL A 39 8.22 -14.95 11.24
C VAL A 39 8.42 -15.01 12.75
N THR A 40 7.74 -14.13 13.47
CA THR A 40 7.85 -14.00 14.93
C THR A 40 6.54 -14.39 15.60
N ASP A 41 6.60 -14.76 16.88
CA ASP A 41 5.38 -15.01 17.69
C ASP A 41 4.43 -13.81 17.67
N PHE A 42 4.99 -12.59 17.67
CA PHE A 42 4.20 -11.37 17.55
C PHE A 42 3.42 -11.28 16.23
N SER A 43 4.06 -11.63 15.10
CA SER A 43 3.36 -11.67 13.80
C SER A 43 2.27 -12.75 13.75
N HIS A 44 2.48 -13.89 14.43
CA HIS A 44 1.44 -14.92 14.56
C HIS A 44 0.25 -14.41 15.38
N THR A 45 0.49 -13.86 16.56
CA THR A 45 -0.57 -13.30 17.42
C THR A 45 -1.35 -12.20 16.70
N LEU A 46 -0.66 -11.30 15.97
CA LEU A 46 -1.31 -10.22 15.25
C LEU A 46 -2.21 -10.74 14.11
N ARG A 47 -1.77 -11.78 13.40
CA ARG A 47 -2.55 -12.41 12.33
C ARG A 47 -3.73 -13.22 12.87
N GLU A 48 -3.54 -13.95 13.95
CA GLU A 48 -4.64 -14.65 14.64
C GLU A 48 -5.70 -13.67 15.13
N TYR A 49 -5.26 -12.55 15.74
CA TYR A 49 -6.16 -11.45 16.10
C TYR A 49 -6.88 -10.91 14.86
N TYR A 50 -6.17 -10.63 13.77
CA TYR A 50 -6.77 -10.11 12.54
C TYR A 50 -7.85 -11.06 11.99
N ILE A 51 -7.54 -12.35 11.85
CA ILE A 51 -8.49 -13.36 11.34
C ILE A 51 -9.72 -13.45 12.26
N ALA A 52 -9.51 -13.50 13.58
CA ALA A 52 -10.60 -13.61 14.55
C ALA A 52 -11.53 -12.39 14.57
N ASN A 53 -11.04 -11.20 14.24
CA ASN A 53 -11.86 -9.97 14.27
C ASN A 53 -12.49 -9.64 12.92
N TYR A 54 -11.82 -9.94 11.80
CA TYR A 54 -12.21 -9.46 10.49
C TYR A 54 -12.78 -10.55 9.57
N HIS A 55 -12.51 -11.83 9.84
CA HIS A 55 -12.95 -12.97 9.02
C HIS A 55 -12.65 -12.79 7.52
N ASP A 56 -11.46 -12.26 7.24
CA ASP A 56 -10.97 -12.06 5.89
C ASP A 56 -10.58 -13.41 5.27
N LYS A 57 -11.34 -13.85 4.26
CA LYS A 57 -11.13 -15.15 3.60
C LYS A 57 -9.76 -15.26 2.95
N PHE A 58 -9.14 -14.15 2.55
CA PHE A 58 -7.80 -14.17 1.97
C PHE A 58 -6.74 -14.69 2.94
N PHE A 59 -6.98 -14.56 4.25
CA PHE A 59 -6.07 -14.99 5.29
C PHE A 59 -6.59 -16.18 6.12
N GLU A 60 -7.91 -16.40 6.15
CA GLU A 60 -8.55 -17.51 6.86
C GLU A 60 -8.54 -18.81 6.04
N GLU A 61 -8.68 -18.72 4.72
CA GLU A 61 -8.74 -19.87 3.82
C GLU A 61 -7.47 -19.99 2.96
N ALA A 62 -7.44 -21.02 2.10
CA ALA A 62 -6.38 -21.14 1.10
C ALA A 62 -6.46 -19.97 0.11
N ALA A 63 -5.50 -19.04 0.23
CA ALA A 63 -5.41 -17.87 -0.62
C ALA A 63 -5.40 -18.25 -2.12
N PRO A 64 -6.22 -17.59 -2.96
CA PRO A 64 -6.12 -17.73 -4.39
C PRO A 64 -4.72 -17.38 -4.91
N ALA A 65 -4.30 -18.03 -6.00
CA ALA A 65 -2.97 -17.80 -6.57
C ALA A 65 -2.72 -16.33 -6.96
N TRP A 66 -3.75 -15.63 -7.43
CA TRP A 66 -3.65 -14.21 -7.77
C TRP A 66 -3.43 -13.32 -6.54
N PHE A 67 -4.01 -13.69 -5.38
CA PHE A 67 -3.82 -12.96 -4.13
C PHE A 67 -2.40 -13.19 -3.58
N THR A 68 -1.93 -14.43 -3.67
CA THR A 68 -0.54 -14.79 -3.35
C THR A 68 0.45 -13.99 -4.21
N LEU A 69 0.14 -13.77 -5.49
CA LEU A 69 0.93 -12.91 -6.37
C LEU A 69 0.92 -11.45 -5.91
N PHE A 70 -0.21 -10.92 -5.43
CA PHE A 70 -0.27 -9.56 -4.88
C PHE A 70 0.61 -9.42 -3.63
N ILE A 71 0.58 -10.39 -2.71
CA ILE A 71 1.49 -10.40 -1.54
C ILE A 71 2.95 -10.47 -2.00
N ALA A 72 3.25 -11.27 -3.04
CA ALA A 72 4.61 -11.32 -3.59
C ALA A 72 5.05 -9.99 -4.19
N MET A 73 4.16 -9.29 -4.89
CA MET A 73 4.43 -7.93 -5.39
C MET A 73 4.65 -6.94 -4.24
N GLU A 74 3.93 -7.08 -3.13
CA GLU A 74 4.17 -6.25 -1.95
C GLU A 74 5.56 -6.49 -1.36
N LEU A 75 5.95 -7.75 -1.20
CA LEU A 75 7.27 -8.11 -0.67
C LEU A 75 8.42 -7.64 -1.57
N VAL A 76 8.32 -7.89 -2.88
CA VAL A 76 9.42 -7.68 -3.83
C VAL A 76 9.50 -6.23 -4.32
N TYR A 77 8.37 -5.52 -4.38
CA TYR A 77 8.31 -4.14 -4.88
C TYR A 77 7.88 -3.13 -3.82
N HIS A 78 6.75 -3.32 -3.14
CA HIS A 78 6.25 -2.32 -2.18
C HIS A 78 7.18 -2.14 -0.98
N ALA A 79 7.69 -3.23 -0.40
CA ALA A 79 8.55 -3.17 0.77
C ALA A 79 9.84 -2.37 0.52
N PRO A 80 10.70 -2.70 -0.48
CA PRO A 80 11.91 -1.93 -0.72
C PRO A 80 11.61 -0.49 -1.15
N LEU A 81 10.55 -0.27 -1.93
CA LEU A 81 10.16 1.06 -2.35
C LEU A 81 9.69 1.92 -1.17
N SER A 82 8.93 1.35 -0.25
CA SER A 82 8.41 2.06 0.93
C SER A 82 9.54 2.52 1.83
N VAL A 83 10.55 1.67 2.05
CA VAL A 83 11.77 2.03 2.78
C VAL A 83 12.52 3.17 2.08
N TRP A 84 12.69 3.08 0.76
CA TRP A 84 13.32 4.14 -0.03
C TRP A 84 12.51 5.45 0.03
N ALA A 85 11.18 5.36 -0.06
CA ALA A 85 10.26 6.48 -0.13
C ALA A 85 10.30 7.34 1.12
N ILE A 86 10.46 6.75 2.31
CA ILE A 86 10.64 7.50 3.58
C ILE A 86 11.81 8.48 3.45
N GLY A 87 12.98 7.99 3.06
CA GLY A 87 14.15 8.83 2.87
C GLY A 87 14.02 9.78 1.69
N ALA A 88 13.40 9.34 0.59
CA ALA A 88 13.22 10.13 -0.63
C ALA A 88 12.28 11.32 -0.42
N LEU A 89 11.17 11.12 0.29
CA LEU A 89 10.22 12.16 0.66
C LEU A 89 10.86 13.14 1.65
N TRP A 90 11.64 12.66 2.62
CA TRP A 90 12.36 13.54 3.55
C TRP A 90 13.29 14.52 2.83
N ARG A 91 14.03 14.03 1.83
CA ARG A 91 15.03 14.81 1.08
C ARG A 91 14.50 15.52 -0.17
N ASP A 92 13.19 15.46 -0.44
CA ASP A 92 12.56 16.04 -1.65
C ASP A 92 13.18 15.48 -2.95
N HIS A 93 13.35 14.16 -3.04
CA HIS A 93 14.06 13.53 -4.15
C HIS A 93 13.30 13.67 -5.48
N PRO A 94 13.94 14.05 -6.60
CA PRO A 94 13.26 14.34 -7.86
C PRO A 94 12.55 13.13 -8.50
N LEU A 95 12.96 11.91 -8.16
CA LEU A 95 12.31 10.68 -8.64
C LEU A 95 11.08 10.25 -7.82
N VAL A 96 10.72 10.96 -6.74
CA VAL A 96 9.52 10.65 -5.94
C VAL A 96 8.27 10.52 -6.83
N PRO A 97 7.98 11.46 -7.76
CA PRO A 97 6.82 11.33 -8.63
C PRO A 97 6.80 10.08 -9.51
N ALA A 98 7.95 9.65 -10.05
CA ALA A 98 8.02 8.45 -10.88
C ALA A 98 7.71 7.18 -10.07
N HIS A 99 8.34 7.05 -8.91
CA HIS A 99 8.23 5.87 -8.08
C HIS A 99 6.87 5.76 -7.37
N LEU A 100 6.38 6.85 -6.78
CA LEU A 100 5.09 6.85 -6.10
C LEU A 100 3.91 6.74 -7.08
N LEU A 101 4.07 7.11 -8.36
CA LEU A 101 3.05 6.84 -9.38
C LEU A 101 2.86 5.33 -9.57
N VAL A 102 3.95 4.59 -9.79
CA VAL A 102 3.89 3.13 -10.00
C VAL A 102 3.35 2.44 -8.75
N PHE A 103 3.82 2.86 -7.56
CA PHE A 103 3.28 2.37 -6.28
C PHE A 103 1.78 2.65 -6.15
N GLY A 104 1.36 3.90 -6.35
CA GLY A 104 -0.04 4.31 -6.16
C GLY A 104 -0.98 3.56 -7.10
N VAL A 105 -0.61 3.40 -8.36
CA VAL A 105 -1.39 2.63 -9.35
C VAL A 105 -1.48 1.17 -8.96
N GLN A 106 -0.36 0.53 -8.62
CA GLN A 106 -0.34 -0.88 -8.25
C GLN A 106 -1.17 -1.12 -6.99
N SER A 107 -0.92 -0.36 -5.91
CA SER A 107 -1.68 -0.42 -4.66
C SER A 107 -3.18 -0.20 -4.87
N PHE A 108 -3.57 0.74 -5.74
CA PHE A 108 -4.97 0.97 -6.08
C PHE A 108 -5.59 -0.27 -6.75
N VAL A 109 -4.93 -0.82 -7.77
CA VAL A 109 -5.44 -1.96 -8.55
C VAL A 109 -5.53 -3.23 -7.71
N THR A 110 -4.52 -3.55 -6.90
CA THR A 110 -4.55 -4.73 -6.05
C THR A 110 -5.62 -4.60 -4.96
N SER A 111 -5.69 -3.43 -4.31
CA SER A 111 -6.66 -3.19 -3.23
C SER A 111 -8.11 -3.17 -3.73
N ILE A 112 -8.37 -2.56 -4.90
CA ILE A 112 -9.73 -2.53 -5.45
C ILE A 112 -10.17 -3.91 -5.95
N ALA A 113 -9.24 -4.74 -6.45
CA ALA A 113 -9.53 -6.12 -6.82
C ALA A 113 -9.91 -6.95 -5.59
N CYS A 114 -9.17 -6.84 -4.48
CA CYS A 114 -9.52 -7.48 -3.21
C CYS A 114 -10.89 -7.00 -2.72
N LEU A 115 -11.15 -5.69 -2.76
CA LEU A 115 -12.42 -5.13 -2.32
C LEU A 115 -13.59 -5.61 -3.19
N ALA A 116 -13.42 -5.68 -4.51
CA ALA A 116 -14.44 -6.22 -5.41
C ALA A 116 -14.80 -7.66 -5.05
N GLU A 117 -13.78 -8.50 -4.77
CA GLU A 117 -13.96 -9.89 -4.36
C GLU A 117 -14.62 -10.02 -2.98
N VAL A 118 -14.29 -9.18 -1.99
CA VAL A 118 -14.97 -9.17 -0.67
C VAL A 118 -16.49 -9.05 -0.82
N TRP A 119 -16.95 -8.27 -1.80
CA TRP A 119 -18.37 -8.06 -2.03
C TRP A 119 -19.07 -9.26 -2.71
N THR A 120 -18.32 -10.16 -3.37
CA THR A 120 -18.85 -11.40 -3.97
C THR A 120 -19.07 -12.53 -2.96
N TRP A 121 -18.55 -12.41 -1.72
CA TRP A 121 -18.62 -13.49 -0.73
C TRP A 121 -20.03 -13.69 -0.15
N ASP A 122 -20.72 -14.75 -0.53
CA ASP A 122 -22.08 -15.02 -0.03
C ASP A 122 -22.11 -15.52 1.42
N ASP A 123 -20.98 -16.01 1.93
CA ASP A 123 -20.81 -16.57 3.28
C ASP A 123 -20.40 -15.54 4.35
N ARG A 124 -20.41 -14.24 4.01
CA ARG A 124 -20.13 -13.13 4.93
C ARG A 124 -21.29 -12.16 4.99
N THR A 125 -21.63 -11.75 6.21
CA THR A 125 -22.70 -10.76 6.44
C THR A 125 -22.32 -9.41 5.86
N THR A 126 -23.32 -8.59 5.53
CA THR A 126 -23.10 -7.21 5.05
C THR A 126 -22.25 -6.39 6.02
N SER A 127 -22.44 -6.57 7.33
CA SER A 127 -21.65 -5.88 8.35
C SER A 127 -20.18 -6.29 8.32
N GLN A 128 -19.87 -7.58 8.16
CA GLN A 128 -18.48 -8.05 8.02
C GLN A 128 -17.83 -7.46 6.75
N LYS A 129 -18.54 -7.47 5.62
CA LYS A 129 -18.07 -6.86 4.37
C LYS A 129 -17.81 -5.36 4.51
N GLN A 130 -18.67 -4.64 5.23
CA GLN A 130 -18.49 -3.21 5.51
C GLN A 130 -17.28 -2.95 6.41
N THR A 131 -17.05 -3.79 7.43
CA THR A 131 -15.85 -3.71 8.27
C THR A 131 -14.58 -3.97 7.47
N LEU A 132 -14.56 -4.97 6.58
CA LEU A 132 -13.42 -5.17 5.67
C LEU A 132 -13.26 -3.99 4.71
N THR A 133 -14.37 -3.46 4.18
CA THR A 133 -14.34 -2.28 3.32
C THR A 133 -13.71 -1.08 4.04
N SER A 134 -13.97 -0.88 5.33
CA SER A 134 -13.36 0.22 6.09
C SER A 134 -11.86 0.04 6.30
N LEU A 135 -11.34 -1.19 6.25
CA LEU A 135 -9.90 -1.48 6.26
C LEU A 135 -9.25 -1.25 4.89
N TYR A 136 -9.84 -1.75 3.80
CA TYR A 136 -9.26 -1.70 2.47
C TYR A 136 -9.48 -0.37 1.74
N ALA A 137 -10.63 0.29 1.95
CA ALA A 137 -10.97 1.53 1.25
C ALA A 137 -9.97 2.69 1.48
N PRO A 138 -9.38 2.88 2.67
CA PRO A 138 -8.30 3.85 2.85
C PRO A 138 -7.10 3.61 1.92
N TYR A 139 -6.70 2.36 1.70
CA TYR A 139 -5.60 2.01 0.78
C TYR A 139 -5.97 2.29 -0.68
N VAL A 140 -7.21 1.96 -1.08
CA VAL A 140 -7.74 2.31 -2.40
C VAL A 140 -7.73 3.83 -2.60
N ALA A 141 -8.30 4.59 -1.66
CA ALA A 141 -8.38 6.04 -1.75
C ALA A 141 -6.99 6.68 -1.79
N LEU A 142 -6.08 6.24 -0.92
CA LEU A 142 -4.72 6.77 -0.86
C LEU A 142 -3.91 6.42 -2.10
N GLY A 143 -4.00 5.17 -2.58
CA GLY A 143 -3.32 4.72 -3.80
C GLY A 143 -3.78 5.51 -5.03
N GLY A 144 -5.10 5.69 -5.20
CA GLY A 144 -5.68 6.48 -6.27
C GLY A 144 -5.29 7.96 -6.20
N PHE A 145 -5.34 8.56 -4.99
CA PHE A 145 -4.90 9.93 -4.78
C PHE A 145 -3.41 10.12 -5.07
N MET A 146 -2.55 9.22 -4.58
CA MET A 146 -1.11 9.24 -4.82
C MET A 146 -0.81 9.12 -6.32
N ALA A 147 -1.46 8.19 -7.02
CA ALA A 147 -1.29 8.03 -8.46
C ALA A 147 -1.63 9.32 -9.22
N LEU A 148 -2.78 9.95 -8.91
CA LEU A 148 -3.21 11.18 -9.56
C LEU A 148 -2.24 12.34 -9.26
N ASP A 149 -1.89 12.55 -8.00
CA ASP A 149 -0.95 13.60 -7.58
C ASP A 149 0.40 13.45 -8.29
N MET A 150 0.98 12.24 -8.29
CA MET A 150 2.27 11.99 -8.91
C MET A 150 2.23 12.13 -10.44
N PHE A 151 1.14 11.69 -11.09
CA PHE A 151 0.93 11.90 -12.52
C PHE A 151 0.91 13.39 -12.88
N LEU A 152 0.16 14.21 -12.12
CA LEU A 152 0.08 15.65 -12.35
C LEU A 152 1.44 16.34 -12.17
N ARG A 153 2.23 15.94 -11.16
CA ARG A 153 3.59 16.45 -10.94
C ARG A 153 4.53 16.08 -12.08
N LEU A 154 4.56 14.82 -12.50
CA LEU A 154 5.39 14.37 -13.63
C LEU A 154 5.02 15.09 -14.93
N ARG A 155 3.72 15.20 -15.22
CA ARG A 155 3.22 15.93 -16.38
C ARG A 155 3.70 17.39 -16.36
N GLY A 156 3.63 18.06 -15.21
CA GLY A 156 4.12 19.43 -15.04
C GLY A 156 5.63 19.56 -15.29
N GLN A 157 6.42 18.59 -14.83
CA GLN A 157 7.87 18.57 -15.04
C GLN A 157 8.25 18.32 -16.51
N ILE A 158 7.57 17.40 -17.20
CA ILE A 158 7.83 17.07 -18.59
C ILE A 158 7.43 18.24 -19.49
N LEU A 159 6.18 18.71 -19.39
CA LEU A 159 5.67 19.79 -20.24
C LEU A 159 6.29 21.16 -19.91
N GLY A 160 6.72 21.36 -18.67
CA GLY A 160 7.44 22.57 -18.26
C GLY A 160 8.85 22.68 -18.83
N LYS A 161 9.52 21.54 -19.07
CA LYS A 161 10.84 21.50 -19.72
C LYS A 161 10.75 21.87 -21.20
N THR A 162 9.72 21.40 -21.90
CA THR A 162 9.51 21.67 -23.34
C THR A 162 9.32 23.15 -23.68
N LYS A 163 8.92 24.00 -22.73
CA LYS A 163 8.76 25.46 -22.95
C LYS A 163 10.04 26.28 -22.71
N ARG A 164 11.11 25.67 -22.19
CA ARG A 164 12.35 26.36 -21.80
C ARG A 164 13.55 26.05 -22.70
N GLU A 165 13.36 25.16 -23.67
CA GLU A 165 14.30 24.85 -24.76
C GLU A 165 13.81 25.52 -26.04
#